data_AF-A0A8T3Z2G9-F1
#
_entry.id   AF-A0A8T3Z2G9-F1
#
_cell.length_a   1.000
_cell.length_b   1.000
_cell.length_c   1.000
_cell.angle_alpha   90.00
_cell.angle_beta   90.00
_cell.angle_gamma   90.00
#
_symmetry.space_group_name_H-M   'P 1'
#
loop_
_entity.id
_entity.type
_entity.pdbx_description
1 polymer ?
#
loop_
_entity_poly.entity_id
_entity_poly.type
_entity_poly.pdbx_seq_one_letter_code
_entity_poly.pdbx_strand_id
1 'polypeptide(L)' 'MIEKDFVTEGLKRTRIDEYLEKELDRAGYGGMEIQVTPLGTMVVVYAERPGMVIGRGGKTVRAITQNLKNN' A
#
# COMPACT_ATOMS: atom_id res chain seq x y z
N MET A 1 -21.44 -16.49 -4.18
CA MET A 1 -19.97 -16.46 -4.01
C MET A 1 -19.41 -15.08 -3.64
N ILE A 2 -20.27 -14.07 -3.42
CA ILE A 2 -19.86 -12.69 -3.13
C ILE A 2 -19.14 -12.57 -1.77
N GLU A 3 -19.57 -13.35 -0.77
CA GLU A 3 -19.01 -13.31 0.58
C GLU A 3 -17.54 -13.77 0.62
N LYS A 4 -17.17 -14.78 -0.16
CA LYS A 4 -15.78 -15.29 -0.20
C LYS A 4 -14.83 -14.28 -0.84
N ASP A 5 -15.29 -13.61 -1.88
CA ASP A 5 -14.50 -12.58 -2.58
C ASP A 5 -14.34 -11.35 -1.70
N PHE A 6 -15.39 -10.94 -0.99
CA PHE A 6 -15.34 -9.82 -0.04
C PHE A 6 -14.34 -10.07 1.10
N VAL A 7 -14.39 -11.25 1.71
CA VAL A 7 -13.46 -11.63 2.80
C VAL A 7 -12.02 -11.67 2.30
N THR A 8 -11.80 -12.20 1.10
CA THR A 8 -10.46 -12.29 0.49
C THR A 8 -9.89 -10.90 0.20
N GLU A 9 -10.72 -9.99 -0.30
CA GLU A 9 -10.32 -8.60 -0.57
C GLU A 9 -10.04 -7.82 0.72
N GLY A 10 -10.87 -8.00 1.75
CA GLY A 10 -10.63 -7.42 3.08
C GLY A 10 -9.32 -7.92 3.72
N LEU A 11 -9.03 -9.21 3.60
CA LEU A 11 -7.77 -9.79 4.05
C LEU A 11 -6.56 -9.20 3.32
N LYS A 12 -6.66 -9.00 1.99
CA LYS A 12 -5.60 -8.35 1.22
C LYS A 12 -5.39 -6.90 1.67
N ARG A 13 -6.47 -6.12 1.81
CA ARG A 13 -6.41 -4.74 2.28
C ARG A 13 -5.70 -4.63 3.63
N THR A 14 -6.12 -5.45 4.59
CA THR A 14 -5.54 -5.46 5.95
C THR A 14 -4.05 -5.79 5.92
N ARG A 15 -3.63 -6.78 5.13
CA ARG A 15 -2.21 -7.14 5.02
C ARG A 15 -1.35 -6.02 4.43
N ILE A 16 -1.87 -5.32 3.41
CA ILE A 16 -1.12 -4.21 2.80
C ILE A 16 -1.03 -3.04 3.79
N ASP A 17 -2.11 -2.76 4.51
CA ASP A 17 -2.15 -1.72 5.53
C ASP A 17 -1.12 -1.97 6.64
N GLU A 18 -1.10 -3.18 7.23
CA GLU A 18 -0.12 -3.59 8.24
C GLU A 18 1.34 -3.54 7.73
N TYR A 19 1.54 -3.87 6.45
CA TYR A 19 2.86 -3.79 5.83
C TYR A 19 3.33 -2.33 5.68
N LEU A 20 2.47 -1.46 5.17
CA LEU A 20 2.79 -0.04 4.97
C LEU A 20 2.96 0.69 6.30
N GLU A 21 2.16 0.38 7.31
CA GLU A 21 2.31 0.93 8.66
C GLU A 21 3.71 0.66 9.22
N LYS A 22 4.20 -0.58 9.10
CA LYS A 22 5.54 -0.95 9.58
C LYS A 22 6.67 -0.30 8.77
N GLU A 23 6.56 -0.27 7.45
CA GLU A 23 7.61 0.31 6.59
C GLU A 23 7.66 1.83 6.64
N LEU A 24 6.50 2.48 6.83
CA LEU A 24 6.34 3.93 6.78
C LEU A 24 6.12 4.58 8.15
N ASP A 25 6.29 3.83 9.25
CA ASP A 25 6.20 4.33 10.63
C ASP A 25 7.00 5.64 10.83
N ARG A 26 8.25 5.65 10.35
CA ARG A 26 9.13 6.83 10.42
C ARG A 26 8.66 8.02 9.59
N ALA A 27 7.82 7.77 8.58
CA ALA A 27 7.25 8.79 7.71
C ALA A 27 5.89 9.33 8.21
N GLY A 28 5.36 8.78 9.30
CA GLY A 28 4.05 9.10 9.83
C GLY A 28 2.94 8.60 8.91
N TYR A 29 2.79 7.27 8.81
CA TYR A 29 1.73 6.65 8.01
C TYR A 29 0.35 7.03 8.54
N GLY A 30 -0.53 7.48 7.65
CA GLY A 30 -1.89 7.92 7.96
C GLY A 30 -2.98 7.04 7.35
N GLY A 31 -2.61 5.95 6.68
CA GLY A 31 -3.53 5.03 6.01
C GLY A 31 -3.32 4.93 4.50
N MET A 32 -4.10 4.04 3.88
CA MET A 32 -4.08 3.84 2.44
C MET A 32 -5.48 3.63 1.86
N GLU A 33 -5.59 3.86 0.56
CA GLU A 33 -6.77 3.53 -0.24
C GLU A 33 -6.35 2.69 -1.46
N ILE A 34 -7.08 1.59 -1.70
CA ILE A 34 -6.94 0.78 -2.92
C ILE A 34 -8.06 1.11 -3.88
N GLN A 35 -7.68 1.61 -5.06
CA GLN A 35 -8.55 1.80 -6.20
C GLN A 35 -8.21 0.78 -7.28
N VAL A 36 -9.12 -0.16 -7.51
CA VAL A 36 -9.00 -1.14 -8.58
C VAL A 36 -9.56 -0.51 -9.84
N THR A 37 -8.68 -0.28 -10.82
CA THR A 37 -9.06 0.23 -12.14
C THR A 37 -8.83 -0.85 -13.19
N PRO A 38 -9.50 -0.81 -14.35
CA PRO A 38 -9.25 -1.76 -15.43
C PRO A 38 -7.79 -1.76 -15.93
N LEU A 39 -7.07 -0.65 -15.76
CA LEU A 39 -5.65 -0.52 -16.13
C LEU A 39 -4.70 -1.10 -15.07
N GLY A 40 -5.19 -1.33 -13.85
CA GLY A 40 -4.41 -1.87 -12.74
C GLY A 40 -4.89 -1.37 -11.38
N THR A 41 -4.18 -1.81 -10.35
CA THR A 41 -4.45 -1.42 -8.96
C THR A 41 -3.64 -0.19 -8.59
N MET A 42 -4.32 0.89 -8.21
CA MET A 42 -3.70 2.09 -7.66
C MET A 42 -3.81 2.06 -6.14
N VAL A 43 -2.67 2.27 -5.46
CA VAL A 43 -2.61 2.37 -4.00
C VAL A 43 -2.22 3.80 -3.65
N VAL A 44 -3.16 4.53 -3.04
CA VAL A 44 -2.94 5.88 -2.54
C VAL A 44 -2.50 5.77 -1.09
N VAL A 45 -1.36 6.35 -0.74
CA VAL A 45 -0.80 6.32 0.61
C VAL A 45 -0.84 7.72 1.21
N TYR A 46 -1.40 7.83 2.40
CA TYR A 46 -1.40 9.05 3.18
C TYR A 46 -0.25 8.99 4.19
N ALA A 47 0.58 10.01 4.20
CA ALA A 47 1.69 10.11 5.15
C ALA A 47 1.99 11.57 5.49
N GLU A 48 2.42 11.82 6.72
CA GLU A 48 2.82 13.16 7.18
C GLU A 48 4.03 13.68 6.40
N ARG A 49 4.96 12.79 6.05
CA ARG A 49 6.23 13.16 5.41
C ARG A 49 6.44 12.39 4.11
N PRO A 50 5.78 12.81 3.00
CA PRO A 50 5.82 12.08 1.72
C PRO A 50 7.23 11.95 1.13
N GLY A 51 8.12 12.91 1.39
CA GLY A 51 9.52 12.84 0.95
C GLY A 51 10.28 11.62 1.50
N MET A 52 9.95 11.15 2.71
CA MET A 52 10.54 9.94 3.27
C MET A 52 9.94 8.66 2.67
N VAL A 53 8.64 8.67 2.37
CA VAL A 53 7.95 7.57 1.66
C VAL A 53 8.56 7.35 0.27
N ILE A 54 8.82 8.43 -0.46
CA ILE A 54 9.46 8.38 -1.78
C ILE A 54 10.91 7.90 -1.65
N GLY A 55 11.63 8.41 -0.64
CA GLY A 55 13.04 8.14 -0.41
C GLY A 55 13.96 8.80 -1.43
N ARG A 56 15.27 8.56 -1.31
CA ARG A 56 16.27 9.16 -2.21
C ARG A 56 16.08 8.64 -3.65
N GLY A 57 15.77 9.54 -4.58
CA GLY A 57 15.57 9.23 -6.00
C GLY A 57 14.40 8.29 -6.29
N GLY A 58 13.42 8.18 -5.38
CA GLY A 58 12.30 7.25 -5.53
C GLY A 58 12.64 5.78 -5.24
N LYS A 59 13.79 5.50 -4.60
CA LYS A 59 14.22 4.12 -4.31
C LYS A 59 13.23 3.39 -3.38
N THR A 60 12.74 4.08 -2.35
CA THR A 60 11.85 3.49 -1.34
C THR A 60 10.49 3.15 -1.95
N VAL A 61 9.85 4.11 -2.64
CA VAL A 61 8.56 3.85 -3.29
C VAL A 61 8.65 2.74 -4.34
N ARG A 62 9.75 2.65 -5.11
CA ARG A 62 9.95 1.55 -6.06
C ARG A 62 10.09 0.20 -5.38
N ALA A 63 10.80 0.13 -4.26
CA ALA A 63 10.94 -1.11 -3.48
C ALA A 63 9.59 -1.57 -2.92
N ILE A 64 8.81 -0.66 -2.34
CA ILE A 64 7.45 -0.92 -1.85
C ILE A 64 6.57 -1.45 -2.98
N THR A 65 6.54 -0.79 -4.14
CA THR A 65 5.75 -1.24 -5.29
C THR A 65 6.13 -2.64 -5.78
N GLN A 66 7.42 -3.01 -5.73
CA GLN A 66 7.85 -4.36 -6.10
C GLN A 66 7.42 -5.41 -5.06
N ASN A 67 7.52 -5.07 -3.77
CA ASN A 67 7.08 -5.95 -2.69
C ASN A 67 5.55 -6.21 -2.73
N LEU A 68 4.77 -5.19 -3.11
CA LEU A 68 3.33 -5.30 -3.28
C LEU A 68 2.89 -6.09 -4.52
N LYS A 69 3.74 -6.18 -5.56
CA LYS A 69 3.43 -7.00 -6.75
C LYS A 69 3.70 -8.48 -6.57
N ASN A 70 4.63 -8.83 -5.68
CA ASN A 70 5.15 -10.19 -5.53
C ASN A 70 4.44 -11.01 -4.43
N ASN A 71 3.49 -10.43 -3.70
CA ASN A 71 2.70 -11.07 -2.64
C ASN A 71 1.20 -10.87 -2.89
#